data_AF-A0A5E4GQ62-F1
#
_entry.id   AF-A0A5E4GQ62-F1
#
_cell.length_a   1.000
_cell.length_b   1.000
_cell.length_c   1.000
_cell.angle_alpha   90.00
_cell.angle_beta   90.00
_cell.angle_gamma   90.00
#
_symmetry.space_group_name_H-M   'P 1'
#
loop_
_entity.id
_entity.type
_entity.pdbx_description
1 polymer ?
#
loop_
_entity_poly.entity_id
_entity_poly.type
_entity_poly.pdbx_seq_one_letter_code
_entity_poly.pdbx_strand_id
1 'polypeptide(L)'
;MLMSTCGRLLNDIQSCKRELEQGKLNSVSLAVIHGGGIVTEEDAINEIKSVINRKTKELLRLVVLKKGSIVPRECKNLFWNMNKVIHLFYWKDDGLSGNEMMKDVNEVIDELLV
;
A
#
# COMPACT_ATOMS: atom_id res chain seq x y z
N MET A 1 -5.52 8.24 8.73
CA MET A 1 -5.23 8.41 7.29
C MET A 1 -3.89 7.82 6.83
N LEU A 2 -2.87 7.61 7.67
CA LEU A 2 -1.55 7.13 7.20
C LEU A 2 -1.59 5.76 6.49
N MET A 3 -2.16 4.74 7.15
CA MET A 3 -2.30 3.39 6.56
C MET A 3 -3.18 3.40 5.31
N SER A 4 -4.32 4.09 5.35
CA SER A 4 -5.25 4.16 4.21
C SER A 4 -4.63 4.82 2.99
N THR A 5 -3.83 5.88 3.18
CA THR A 5 -3.08 6.51 2.09
C THR A 5 -2.03 5.56 1.51
N CYS A 6 -1.28 4.82 2.35
CA CYS A 6 -0.35 3.80 1.84
C CYS A 6 -1.08 2.77 0.98
N GLY A 7 -2.21 2.24 1.45
CA GLY A 7 -2.97 1.24 0.70
C GLY A 7 -3.52 1.74 -0.62
N ARG A 8 -4.04 2.97 -0.65
CA ARG A 8 -4.48 3.58 -1.90
C ARG A 8 -3.33 3.74 -2.90
N LEU A 9 -2.18 4.21 -2.45
CA LEU A 9 -1.04 4.47 -3.34
C LEU A 9 -0.38 3.17 -3.83
N LEU A 10 -0.29 2.15 -2.98
CA LEU A 10 0.19 0.83 -3.37
C LEU A 10 -0.73 0.17 -4.40
N ASN A 11 -2.05 0.27 -4.18
CA ASN A 11 -3.05 -0.15 -5.14
C ASN A 11 -2.84 0.58 -6.48
N ASP A 12 -2.81 1.91 -6.47
CA ASP A 12 -2.67 2.73 -7.69
C ASP A 12 -1.40 2.38 -8.49
N ILE A 13 -0.27 2.05 -7.84
CA ILE A 13 0.94 1.58 -8.53
C ILE A 13 0.67 0.27 -9.26
N GLN A 14 0.11 -0.73 -8.57
CA GLN A 14 -0.04 -2.08 -9.14
C GLN A 14 -1.20 -2.18 -10.14
N SER A 15 -2.29 -1.44 -9.91
CA SER A 15 -3.48 -1.46 -10.79
C SER A 15 -3.43 -0.47 -11.93
N CYS A 16 -2.44 0.44 -11.96
CA CYS A 16 -2.30 1.53 -12.94
C CYS A 16 -2.67 1.10 -14.36
N LYS A 17 -1.89 0.19 -14.92
CA LYS A 17 -2.05 -0.25 -16.30
C LYS A 17 -3.47 -0.73 -16.62
N ARG A 18 -4.01 -1.61 -15.78
CA ARG A 18 -5.37 -2.16 -15.95
C ARG A 18 -6.44 -1.07 -15.83
N GLU A 19 -6.28 -0.13 -14.89
CA GLU A 19 -7.23 0.97 -14.71
C GLU A 19 -7.21 1.94 -15.89
N LEU A 20 -6.03 2.28 -16.43
CA LEU A 20 -5.92 3.11 -17.63
C LEU A 20 -6.57 2.43 -18.85
N GLU A 21 -6.39 1.12 -19.03
CA GLU A 21 -7.06 0.35 -20.10
C GLU A 21 -8.59 0.42 -19.99
N GLN A 22 -9.13 0.61 -18.78
CA GLN A 22 -10.55 0.81 -18.50
C GLN A 22 -11.00 2.29 -18.56
N GLY A 23 -10.10 3.21 -18.91
CA GLY A 23 -10.35 4.66 -18.91
C GLY A 23 -10.48 5.27 -17.52
N LYS A 24 -10.00 4.60 -16.46
CA LYS A 24 -10.03 5.09 -15.08
C LYS A 24 -8.69 5.74 -14.73
N LEU A 25 -8.76 6.97 -14.21
CA LEU A 25 -7.58 7.67 -13.70
C LEU A 25 -7.33 7.32 -12.23
N ASN A 26 -6.06 7.19 -11.89
CA ASN A 26 -5.54 6.99 -10.54
C ASN A 26 -4.35 7.92 -10.26
N SER A 27 -3.72 7.84 -9.08
CA SER A 27 -2.65 8.77 -8.70
C SER A 27 -1.45 8.78 -9.64
N VAL A 28 -1.07 7.63 -10.22
CA VAL A 28 0.07 7.53 -11.16
C VAL A 28 -0.27 8.28 -12.45
N SER A 29 -1.39 7.92 -13.08
CA SER A 29 -1.84 8.57 -14.32
C SER A 29 -2.04 10.09 -14.15
N LEU A 30 -2.61 10.52 -13.02
CA LEU A 30 -2.81 11.94 -12.73
C LEU A 30 -1.48 12.67 -12.58
N ALA A 31 -0.48 12.07 -11.92
CA ALA A 31 0.84 12.68 -11.78
C ALA A 31 1.53 12.88 -13.14
N VAL A 32 1.44 11.90 -14.04
CA VAL A 32 1.98 12.01 -15.41
C VAL A 32 1.27 13.10 -16.20
N ILE A 33 -0.07 13.14 -16.16
CA ILE A 33 -0.88 14.17 -16.86
C ILE A 33 -0.51 15.57 -16.37
N HIS A 34 -0.44 15.78 -15.05
CA HIS A 34 -0.07 17.08 -14.48
C HIS A 34 1.39 17.45 -14.74
N GLY A 35 2.25 16.46 -14.97
CA GLY A 35 3.64 16.66 -15.35
C GLY A 35 3.85 17.22 -16.76
N GLY A 36 2.80 17.37 -17.57
CA GLY A 36 2.86 18.07 -18.85
C GLY A 36 3.87 17.49 -19.84
N GLY A 37 4.13 16.17 -19.79
CA GLY A 37 5.12 15.49 -20.63
C GLY A 37 6.55 15.49 -20.09
N ILE A 38 6.81 16.11 -18.93
CA ILE A 38 8.11 16.09 -18.26
C ILE A 38 8.21 14.90 -17.30
N VAL A 39 7.13 14.58 -16.60
CA VAL A 39 7.08 13.49 -15.62
C VAL A 39 6.75 12.19 -16.32
N THR A 40 7.66 11.22 -16.24
CA THR A 40 7.41 9.87 -16.73
C THR A 40 6.57 9.07 -15.74
N GLU A 41 6.00 7.94 -16.18
CA GLU A 41 5.32 7.00 -15.27
C GLU A 41 6.27 6.49 -14.18
N GLU A 42 7.54 6.24 -14.51
CA GLU A 42 8.55 5.81 -13.55
C GLU A 42 8.83 6.89 -12.50
N ASP A 43 8.95 8.15 -12.90
CA ASP A 43 9.11 9.28 -11.98
C ASP A 43 7.92 9.38 -11.02
N ALA A 44 6.70 9.27 -11.55
CA ALA A 44 5.48 9.28 -10.76
C ALA A 44 5.45 8.12 -9.74
N ILE A 45 5.78 6.90 -10.17
CA ILE A 45 5.85 5.73 -9.29
C ILE A 45 6.91 5.92 -8.20
N ASN A 46 8.08 6.46 -8.53
CA ASN A 46 9.16 6.69 -7.58
C ASN A 46 8.78 7.74 -6.51
N GLU A 47 8.12 8.82 -6.91
CA GLU A 47 7.61 9.82 -5.95
C GLU A 47 6.51 9.20 -5.06
N ILE A 48 5.58 8.44 -5.64
CA ILE A 48 4.54 7.75 -4.86
C ILE A 48 5.16 6.76 -3.86
N LYS A 49 6.18 5.99 -4.24
CA LYS A 49 6.94 5.11 -3.34
C LYS A 49 7.61 5.91 -2.21
N SER A 50 8.16 7.09 -2.50
CA SER A 50 8.71 8.00 -1.49
C SER A 50 7.64 8.45 -0.48
N VAL A 51 6.45 8.80 -0.97
CA VAL A 51 5.29 9.15 -0.13
C VAL A 51 4.89 7.96 0.77
N ILE A 52 4.75 6.76 0.21
CA ILE A 52 4.42 5.53 0.96
C ILE A 52 5.44 5.29 2.08
N ASN A 53 6.73 5.41 1.79
CA ASN A 53 7.80 5.22 2.78
C ASN A 53 7.69 6.24 3.92
N ARG A 54 7.49 7.52 3.58
CA ARG A 54 7.31 8.60 4.58
C ARG A 54 6.09 8.32 5.47
N LYS A 55 4.94 7.95 4.88
CA LYS A 55 3.71 7.67 5.62
C LYS A 55 3.81 6.40 6.49
N THR A 56 4.51 5.38 6.02
CA THR A 56 4.81 4.18 6.81
C THR A 56 5.68 4.51 8.02
N LYS A 57 6.71 5.35 7.86
CA LYS A 57 7.54 5.83 8.97
C LYS A 57 6.76 6.70 9.96
N GLU A 58 5.91 7.60 9.48
CA GLU A 58 4.99 8.38 10.34
C GLU A 58 4.08 7.45 11.16
N LEU A 59 3.51 6.42 10.53
CA LEU A 59 2.66 5.44 11.23
C LEU A 59 3.44 4.69 12.30
N LEU A 60 4.64 4.21 11.97
CA LEU A 60 5.49 3.49 12.91
C LEU A 60 5.82 4.34 14.14
N ARG A 61 6.11 5.64 13.96
CA ARG A 61 6.34 6.58 15.07
C ARG A 61 5.15 6.63 16.03
N LEU A 62 3.92 6.67 15.51
CA LEU A 62 2.70 6.65 16.33
C LEU A 62 2.50 5.30 17.05
N VAL A 63 2.84 4.20 16.38
CA VAL A 63 2.73 2.84 16.92
C VAL A 63 3.71 2.63 18.08
N VAL A 64 4.94 3.10 17.96
CA VAL A 64 5.97 2.93 19.02
C VAL A 64 5.83 3.93 20.16
N LEU A 65 5.09 5.03 19.98
CA LEU A 65 4.88 6.04 21.02
C LEU A 65 4.15 5.44 22.23
N LYS A 66 4.85 5.31 23.36
CA LYS A 66 4.26 4.81 24.62
C LYS A 66 3.76 5.94 25.52
N LYS A 67 4.63 6.91 25.82
CA LYS A 67 4.32 8.03 26.73
C LYS A 67 3.42 9.06 26.04
N GLY A 68 2.39 9.54 26.73
CA GLY A 68 1.48 10.58 26.23
C GLY A 68 0.46 10.10 25.19
N SER A 69 0.43 8.79 24.89
CA SER A 69 -0.57 8.21 23.99
C SER A 69 -1.80 7.77 24.76
N ILE A 70 -2.97 8.27 24.38
CA ILE A 70 -4.27 7.80 24.88
C ILE A 70 -4.78 6.54 24.16
N VAL A 71 -4.16 6.16 23.04
CA VAL A 71 -4.58 5.03 22.21
C VAL A 71 -4.03 3.71 22.80
N PRO A 72 -4.87 2.68 23.03
CA PRO A 72 -4.44 1.37 23.50
C PRO A 72 -3.40 0.70 22.60
N ARG A 73 -2.54 -0.15 23.17
CA ARG A 73 -1.44 -0.79 22.44
C ARG A 73 -1.96 -1.74 21.36
N GLU A 74 -3.05 -2.43 21.66
CA GLU A 74 -3.75 -3.39 20.83
C GLU A 74 -4.27 -2.71 19.56
N CYS A 75 -4.90 -1.54 19.71
CA CYS A 75 -5.34 -0.73 18.57
C CYS A 75 -4.16 -0.29 17.69
N LYS A 76 -3.04 0.12 18.28
CA LYS A 76 -1.83 0.46 17.52
C LYS A 76 -1.27 -0.73 16.75
N ASN A 77 -1.22 -1.88 17.39
CA ASN A 77 -0.76 -3.13 16.77
C ASN A 77 -1.68 -3.52 15.59
N LEU A 78 -3.00 -3.36 15.74
CA LEU A 78 -3.97 -3.61 14.68
C LEU A 78 -3.67 -2.76 13.44
N PHE A 79 -3.51 -1.44 13.60
CA PHE A 79 -3.17 -0.56 12.47
C PHE A 79 -1.80 -0.89 11.85
N TRP A 80 -0.82 -1.26 12.67
CA TRP A 80 0.48 -1.69 12.18
C TRP A 80 0.39 -2.97 11.35
N ASN A 81 -0.35 -3.97 11.83
CA ASN A 81 -0.55 -5.23 11.14
C ASN A 81 -1.35 -5.05 9.85
N MET A 82 -2.41 -4.22 9.85
CA MET A 82 -3.13 -3.87 8.62
C MET A 82 -2.20 -3.22 7.59
N ASN A 83 -1.30 -2.33 8.01
CA ASN A 83 -0.30 -1.76 7.10
C ASN A 83 0.61 -2.83 6.49
N LYS A 84 1.09 -3.81 7.28
CA LYS A 84 1.89 -4.91 6.73
C LYS A 84 1.11 -5.76 5.72
N VAL A 85 -0.12 -6.11 6.04
CA VAL A 85 -0.99 -6.90 5.15
C VAL A 85 -1.18 -6.19 3.81
N ILE A 86 -1.44 -4.87 3.83
CA ILE A 86 -1.59 -4.08 2.61
C ILE A 86 -0.29 -4.04 1.78
N HIS A 87 0.87 -3.89 2.43
CA HIS A 87 2.16 -3.93 1.73
C HIS A 87 2.43 -5.30 1.11
N LEU A 88 2.07 -6.39 1.81
CA LEU A 88 2.20 -7.74 1.30
C LEU A 88 1.25 -8.01 0.13
N PHE A 89 -0.01 -7.59 0.25
CA PHE A 89 -1.03 -7.77 -0.77
C PHE A 89 -0.62 -7.13 -2.11
N TYR A 90 -0.03 -5.94 -2.07
CA TYR A 90 0.43 -5.22 -3.26
C TYR A 90 1.94 -5.38 -3.54
N TRP A 91 2.59 -6.41 -2.99
CA TRP A 91 4.04 -6.58 -3.11
C TRP A 91 4.49 -6.90 -4.53
N LYS A 92 3.78 -7.83 -5.20
CA LYS A 92 4.13 -8.34 -6.54
C LYS A 92 3.11 -8.01 -7.62
N ASP A 93 1.84 -7.95 -7.25
CA ASP A 93 0.74 -7.76 -8.17
C ASP A 93 -0.36 -6.89 -7.52
N ASP A 94 -1.49 -6.75 -8.21
CA ASP A 94 -2.62 -5.96 -7.74
C ASP A 94 -3.63 -6.74 -6.89
N GLY A 95 -3.37 -8.02 -6.61
CA GLY A 95 -4.19 -8.95 -5.84
C GLY A 95 -5.61 -9.18 -6.33
N LEU A 96 -6.01 -8.58 -7.46
CA LEU A 96 -7.35 -8.73 -8.05
C LEU A 96 -7.29 -9.60 -9.31
N SER A 97 -6.31 -9.36 -10.18
CA SER A 97 -6.00 -10.24 -11.31
C SER A 97 -4.78 -11.13 -11.05
N GLY A 98 -3.97 -10.77 -10.07
CA GLY A 98 -2.85 -11.58 -9.60
C GLY A 98 -3.22 -12.44 -8.39
N ASN A 99 -2.50 -13.54 -8.21
CA ASN A 99 -2.68 -14.47 -7.11
C ASN A 99 -1.34 -14.89 -6.49
N GLU A 100 -0.27 -14.10 -6.67
CA GLU A 100 1.08 -14.46 -6.22
C GLU A 100 1.14 -14.79 -4.73
N MET A 101 0.37 -14.06 -3.91
CA MET A 101 0.32 -14.26 -2.46
C MET A 101 -0.59 -15.44 -2.04
N MET A 102 -1.44 -15.97 -2.93
CA MET A 102 -2.43 -16.99 -2.55
C MET A 102 -1.79 -18.29 -2.09
N LYS A 103 -0.64 -18.65 -2.68
CA LYS A 103 0.11 -19.84 -2.24
C LYS A 103 0.53 -19.69 -0.78
N ASP A 104 1.18 -18.58 -0.43
CA ASP A 104 1.69 -18.33 0.92
C ASP A 104 0.55 -18.23 1.93
N VAL A 105 -0.60 -17.66 1.54
CA VAL A 105 -1.80 -17.60 2.38
C VAL A 105 -2.37 -18.98 2.64
N ASN A 106 -2.49 -19.82 1.61
CA ASN A 106 -3.03 -21.17 1.76
C ASN A 106 -2.13 -22.02 2.68
N GLU A 107 -0.81 -21.92 2.54
CA GLU A 107 0.15 -22.63 3.40
C GLU A 107 -0.06 -22.28 4.88
N VAL A 108 -0.19 -20.99 5.21
CA VAL A 108 -0.46 -20.56 6.59
C VAL A 108 -1.84 -21.00 7.09
N ILE A 109 -2.88 -20.93 6.24
CA ILE A 109 -4.24 -21.33 6.65
C ILE A 109 -4.30 -22.84 6.87
N ASP A 110 -3.73 -23.63 5.97
CA ASP A 110 -3.73 -25.09 6.07
C ASP A 110 -2.93 -25.56 7.30
N GLU A 111 -1.80 -24.90 7.63
CA GLU A 111 -1.06 -25.14 8.87
C GLU A 111 -1.89 -24.88 10.13
N LEU A 112 -2.85 -23.94 10.11
CA LEU A 112 -3.70 -23.62 11.26
C LEU A 112 -4.87 -24.59 11.43
N LEU A 113 -5.16 -25.41 10.41
CA LEU A 113 -6.25 -26.40 10.43
C LEU A 113 -5.78 -27.80 10.85
N VAL A 114 -4.47 -27.99 11.05
CA VAL A 114 -3.83 -29.23 11.55
C VAL A 114 -3.45 -29.08 13.02
#